data_AF-A0A8J8CWY8-F1
#
_entry.id   AF-A0A8J8CWY8-F1
#
_cell.length_a   1.000
_cell.length_b   1.000
_cell.length_c   1.000
_cell.angle_alpha   90.00
_cell.angle_beta   90.00
_cell.angle_gamma   90.00
#
_symmetry.space_group_name_H-M   'P 1'
#
loop_
_entity.id
_entity.type
_entity.pdbx_description
1 polymer ?
#
loop_
_entity_poly.entity_id
_entity_poly.type
_entity_poly.pdbx_seq_one_letter_code
_entity_poly.pdbx_strand_id
1 'polypeptide(L)'
;MDATHDGLAGIVDLFGALTREELHTALSELAYRRGDEFDPDEADEAVDDAVAAYALVEYDGLIVDGPTAFPTLPQGAEDLPHIMDADERSVDREALGERVRERVREDAEAALDAGDDDRAATLLDVCYDVEAWAPVSLEETRTALDRRV
;
A
#
# COMPACT_ATOMS: atom_id res chain seq x y z
N MET A 1 15.07 8.55 -5.43
CA MET A 1 13.92 8.69 -6.36
C MET A 1 12.74 9.19 -5.55
N ASP A 2 12.04 10.26 -5.97
CA ASP A 2 10.82 10.69 -5.27
C ASP A 2 9.63 9.80 -5.65
N ALA A 3 9.53 8.63 -5.01
CA ALA A 3 8.46 7.67 -5.21
C ALA A 3 7.28 8.01 -4.28
N THR A 4 6.21 8.57 -4.84
CA THR A 4 5.00 8.81 -4.08
C THR A 4 4.27 7.49 -3.78
N HIS A 5 3.48 7.46 -2.70
CA HIS A 5 2.62 6.31 -2.38
C HIS A 5 1.75 5.88 -3.57
N ASP A 6 1.09 6.84 -4.23
CA ASP A 6 0.27 6.57 -5.42
C ASP A 6 1.09 6.06 -6.61
N GLY A 7 2.33 6.52 -6.74
CA GLY A 7 3.25 6.07 -7.78
C GLY A 7 3.70 4.62 -7.57
N LEU A 8 4.03 4.27 -6.33
CA LEU A 8 4.34 2.89 -5.94
C LEU A 8 3.14 1.98 -6.14
N ALA A 9 1.96 2.40 -5.67
CA ALA A 9 0.72 1.67 -5.87
C ALA A 9 0.40 1.50 -7.36
N GLY A 10 0.64 2.51 -8.20
CA GLY A 10 0.49 2.42 -9.65
C GLY A 10 1.43 1.44 -10.33
N ILE A 11 2.68 1.33 -9.85
CA ILE A 11 3.61 0.30 -10.34
C ILE A 11 3.11 -1.08 -9.94
N VAL A 12 2.72 -1.28 -8.68
CA VAL A 12 2.24 -2.58 -8.21
C VAL A 12 0.94 -3.00 -8.92
N ASP A 13 0.02 -2.06 -9.14
CA ASP A 13 -1.25 -2.27 -9.86
C ASP A 13 -1.04 -2.79 -11.30
N LEU A 14 0.01 -2.35 -12.01
CA LEU A 14 0.34 -2.89 -13.34
C LEU A 14 0.53 -4.40 -13.36
N PHE A 15 1.01 -4.97 -12.26
CA PHE A 15 1.27 -6.39 -12.12
C PHE A 15 0.21 -7.08 -11.26
N GLY A 16 -0.75 -6.34 -10.70
CA GLY A 16 -1.70 -6.78 -9.68
C GLY A 16 -1.07 -7.13 -8.33
N ALA A 17 0.11 -7.76 -8.31
CA ALA A 17 0.93 -7.99 -7.13
C ALA A 17 2.39 -8.23 -7.50
N LEU A 18 3.31 -7.71 -6.68
CA LEU A 18 4.76 -7.91 -6.82
C LEU A 18 5.35 -8.46 -5.52
N THR A 19 6.40 -9.27 -5.59
CA THR A 19 7.28 -9.44 -4.43
C THR A 19 8.05 -8.15 -4.16
N ARG A 20 8.61 -8.00 -2.96
CA ARG A 20 9.46 -6.84 -2.66
C ARG A 20 10.68 -6.74 -3.60
N GLU A 21 11.29 -7.88 -3.93
CA GLU A 21 12.43 -7.93 -4.87
C GLU A 21 12.02 -7.48 -6.29
N GLU A 22 10.84 -7.86 -6.75
CA GLU A 22 10.32 -7.43 -8.06
C GLU A 22 9.96 -5.95 -8.06
N LEU A 23 9.34 -5.43 -7.00
CA LEU A 23 9.06 -3.99 -6.89
C LEU A 23 10.37 -3.18 -6.91
N HIS A 24 11.38 -3.64 -6.19
CA HIS A 24 12.71 -3.02 -6.22
C HIS A 24 13.32 -3.07 -7.64
N THR A 25 13.18 -4.20 -8.33
CA THR A 25 13.61 -4.33 -9.73
C THR A 25 12.88 -3.34 -10.64
N ALA A 26 11.55 -3.22 -10.48
CA ALA A 26 10.73 -2.28 -11.24
C ALA A 26 11.18 -0.82 -11.03
N LEU A 27 11.47 -0.44 -9.79
CA LEU A 27 11.97 0.89 -9.45
C LEU A 27 13.36 1.16 -10.04
N SER A 28 14.27 0.19 -9.97
CA SER A 28 15.60 0.29 -10.58
C SER A 28 15.53 0.45 -12.10
N GLU A 29 14.70 -0.35 -12.79
CA GLU A 29 14.49 -0.24 -14.24
C GLU A 29 13.90 1.12 -14.64
N LEU A 30 12.93 1.60 -13.85
CA LEU A 30 12.29 2.90 -14.09
C LEU A 30 13.30 4.06 -13.92
N ALA A 31 14.12 4.03 -12.86
CA ALA A 31 15.17 5.02 -12.63
C ALA A 31 16.18 5.02 -13.78
N TYR A 32 16.65 3.84 -14.20
CA TYR A 32 17.56 3.69 -15.33
C TYR A 32 17.00 4.31 -16.62
N ARG A 33 15.70 4.07 -16.91
CA ARG A 33 15.04 4.63 -18.09
C ARG A 33 14.92 6.15 -18.08
N ARG A 34 14.72 6.74 -16.91
CA ARG A 34 14.65 8.19 -16.74
C ARG A 34 16.02 8.86 -16.70
N GLY A 35 17.08 8.07 -16.56
CA GLY A 35 18.42 8.58 -16.30
C GLY A 35 18.58 9.12 -14.88
N ASP A 36 17.73 8.67 -13.97
CA ASP A 36 17.76 9.02 -12.55
C ASP A 36 18.71 8.07 -11.79
N GLU A 37 19.18 8.52 -10.63
CA GLU A 37 19.91 7.66 -9.69
C GLU A 37 18.94 6.77 -8.92
N PHE A 38 19.30 5.49 -8.77
CA PHE A 38 18.57 4.52 -7.99
C PHE A 38 19.32 4.25 -6.69
N ASP A 39 18.68 4.55 -5.56
CA ASP A 39 19.15 4.23 -4.22
C ASP A 39 18.25 3.11 -3.64
N PRO A 40 18.81 1.91 -3.35
CA PRO A 40 18.03 0.80 -2.83
C PRO A 40 17.49 1.07 -1.41
N ASP A 41 18.24 1.79 -0.58
CA ASP A 41 17.84 2.05 0.81
C ASP A 41 16.67 3.07 0.81
N GLU A 42 16.74 4.10 -0.04
CA GLU A 42 15.63 5.07 -0.24
C GLU A 42 14.37 4.37 -0.79
N ALA A 43 14.55 3.38 -1.67
CA ALA A 43 13.43 2.61 -2.22
C ALA A 43 12.76 1.74 -1.15
N ASP A 44 13.53 1.07 -0.29
CA ASP A 44 12.99 0.27 0.81
C ASP A 44 12.24 1.14 1.83
N GLU A 45 12.80 2.31 2.19
CA GLU A 45 12.14 3.28 3.07
C GLU A 45 10.81 3.77 2.47
N ALA A 46 10.77 4.09 1.18
CA ALA A 46 9.55 4.52 0.51
C ALA A 46 8.46 3.43 0.47
N VAL A 47 8.86 2.15 0.32
CA VAL A 47 7.91 1.02 0.38
C VAL A 47 7.40 0.83 1.80
N ASP A 48 8.27 0.89 2.81
CA ASP A 48 7.89 0.77 4.22
C ASP A 48 6.91 1.88 4.65
N ASP A 49 7.18 3.11 4.22
CA ASP A 49 6.30 4.27 4.45
C ASP A 49 4.93 4.08 3.77
N ALA A 50 4.90 3.60 2.53
CA ALA A 50 3.66 3.31 1.82
C ALA A 50 2.86 2.18 2.48
N VAL A 51 3.54 1.14 2.99
CA VAL A 51 2.90 0.08 3.78
C VAL A 51 2.36 0.64 5.10
N ALA A 52 3.11 1.49 5.80
CA ALA A 52 2.68 2.14 7.04
C ALA A 52 1.44 3.03 6.83
N ALA A 53 1.36 3.69 5.67
CA ALA A 53 0.26 4.54 5.26
C ALA A 53 -0.95 3.78 4.67
N TYR A 54 -0.90 2.44 4.60
CA TYR A 54 -1.92 1.60 3.95
C TYR A 54 -2.08 1.84 2.44
N ALA A 55 -1.10 2.48 1.80
CA ALA A 55 -1.08 2.70 0.36
C ALA A 55 -0.53 1.47 -0.39
N LEU A 56 0.19 0.62 0.33
CA LEU A 56 0.56 -0.73 -0.08
C LEU A 56 0.14 -1.72 1.01
N VAL A 57 -0.14 -2.96 0.62
CA VAL A 57 -0.49 -4.05 1.54
C VAL A 57 0.42 -5.24 1.30
N GLU A 58 1.03 -5.74 2.36
CA GLU A 58 1.80 -6.99 2.33
C GLU A 58 0.92 -8.20 2.66
N TYR A 59 0.93 -9.21 1.81
CA TYR A 59 0.14 -10.43 1.94
C TYR A 59 0.86 -11.62 1.31
N ASP A 60 1.11 -12.69 2.09
CA ASP A 60 1.77 -13.92 1.62
C ASP A 60 3.08 -13.71 0.83
N GLY A 61 3.89 -12.74 1.24
CA GLY A 61 5.17 -12.39 0.58
C GLY A 61 5.02 -11.55 -0.70
N LEU A 62 3.79 -11.12 -1.01
CA LEU A 62 3.47 -10.19 -2.07
C LEU A 62 3.11 -8.82 -1.50
N ILE A 63 3.24 -7.80 -2.35
CA ILE A 63 2.84 -6.42 -2.17
C ILE A 63 1.74 -6.15 -3.20
N VAL A 64 0.63 -5.58 -2.75
CA VAL A 64 -0.49 -5.14 -3.58
C VAL A 64 -0.78 -3.65 -3.34
N ASP A 65 -1.50 -3.03 -4.28
CA ASP A 65 -2.07 -1.69 -4.11
C ASP A 65 -2.94 -1.65 -2.84
N GLY A 66 -2.79 -0.61 -2.02
CA GLY A 66 -3.50 -0.50 -0.75
C GLY A 66 -4.74 0.40 -0.81
N PRO A 67 -5.62 0.29 0.21
CA PRO A 67 -6.89 1.02 0.27
C PRO A 67 -6.76 2.54 0.25
N THR A 68 -5.67 3.10 0.79
CA THR A 68 -5.49 4.56 0.86
C THR A 68 -4.82 5.14 -0.38
N ALA A 69 -4.40 4.29 -1.32
CA ALA A 69 -3.79 4.74 -2.56
C ALA A 69 -4.85 5.09 -3.60
N PHE A 70 -4.53 6.09 -4.41
CA PHE A 70 -5.15 6.32 -5.70
C PHE A 70 -4.09 6.05 -6.77
N PRO A 71 -3.91 4.78 -7.20
CA PRO A 71 -2.80 4.38 -8.06
C PRO A 71 -2.64 5.32 -9.26
N THR A 72 -1.45 5.93 -9.37
CA THR A 72 -1.08 6.76 -10.52
C THR A 72 0.15 6.17 -11.16
N LEU A 73 0.12 5.97 -12.47
CA LEU A 73 1.24 5.36 -13.15
C LEU A 73 2.39 6.38 -13.32
N PRO A 74 3.58 6.12 -12.76
CA PRO A 74 4.72 6.99 -12.98
C PRO A 74 5.13 7.00 -14.46
N GLN A 75 5.57 8.15 -14.99
CA GLN A 75 5.98 8.26 -16.40
C GLN A 75 7.03 7.20 -16.81
N GLY A 76 6.77 6.45 -17.88
CA GLY A 76 7.69 5.44 -18.40
C GLY A 76 7.58 4.08 -17.71
N ALA A 77 6.68 3.93 -16.73
CA ALA A 77 6.40 2.67 -16.05
C ALA A 77 5.53 1.73 -16.89
N GLU A 78 4.86 2.22 -17.94
CA GLU A 78 3.95 1.42 -18.79
C GLU A 78 4.60 0.22 -19.49
N ASP A 79 5.93 0.23 -19.63
CA ASP A 79 6.69 -0.82 -20.30
C ASP A 79 7.35 -1.79 -19.31
N LEU A 80 7.19 -1.57 -18.00
CA LEU A 80 7.77 -2.43 -16.95
C LEU A 80 7.37 -3.91 -17.10
N PRO A 81 6.10 -4.26 -17.36
CA PRO A 81 5.73 -5.67 -17.58
C PRO A 81 6.52 -6.34 -18.71
N HIS A 82 6.83 -5.61 -19.78
CA HIS A 82 7.60 -6.12 -20.90
C HIS A 82 9.11 -6.22 -20.59
N ILE A 83 9.66 -5.28 -19.84
CA ILE A 83 11.08 -5.29 -19.46
C ILE A 83 11.38 -6.44 -18.50
N MET A 84 10.50 -6.60 -17.52
CA MET A 84 10.68 -7.56 -16.43
C MET A 84 10.29 -8.98 -16.82
N ASP A 85 9.65 -9.16 -18.00
CA ASP A 85 9.11 -10.45 -18.46
C ASP A 85 8.24 -11.12 -17.38
N ALA A 86 7.41 -10.31 -16.72
CA ALA A 86 6.62 -10.72 -15.56
C ALA A 86 5.12 -10.62 -15.88
N ASP A 87 4.41 -11.69 -15.55
CA ASP A 87 2.96 -11.80 -15.73
C ASP A 87 2.19 -11.09 -14.59
N GLU A 88 1.01 -10.59 -14.93
CA GLU A 88 0.06 -10.06 -13.95
C GLU A 88 -0.43 -11.16 -13.00
N ARG A 89 -0.52 -10.84 -11.71
CA ARG A 89 -1.01 -11.71 -10.64
C ARG A 89 -2.37 -11.25 -10.17
N SER A 90 -3.23 -12.21 -9.84
CA SER A 90 -4.46 -11.93 -9.10
C SER A 90 -4.34 -12.44 -7.67
N VAL A 91 -4.77 -11.60 -6.74
CA VAL A 91 -4.83 -11.93 -5.30
C VAL A 91 -6.29 -11.82 -4.86
N ASP A 92 -6.71 -12.70 -3.95
CA ASP A 92 -8.07 -12.71 -3.42
C ASP A 92 -8.34 -11.42 -2.61
N ARG A 93 -9.17 -10.53 -3.16
CA ARG A 93 -9.49 -9.23 -2.54
C ARG A 93 -10.25 -9.39 -1.22
N GLU A 94 -11.02 -10.46 -1.04
CA GLU A 94 -11.70 -10.74 0.23
C GLU A 94 -10.67 -11.11 1.30
N ALA A 95 -9.74 -12.01 0.99
CA ALA A 95 -8.65 -12.40 1.89
C ALA A 95 -7.71 -11.22 2.23
N LEU A 96 -7.41 -10.37 1.24
CA LEU A 96 -6.66 -9.13 1.45
C LEU A 96 -7.40 -8.16 2.38
N GLY A 97 -8.69 -7.93 2.14
CA GLY A 97 -9.52 -7.09 2.99
C GLY A 97 -9.54 -7.57 4.43
N GLU A 98 -9.64 -8.87 4.64
CA GLU A 98 -9.59 -9.51 5.96
C GLU A 98 -8.25 -9.26 6.66
N ARG A 99 -7.12 -9.44 5.96
CA ARG A 99 -5.79 -9.16 6.50
C ARG A 99 -5.61 -7.69 6.90
N VAL A 100 -6.09 -6.76 6.07
CA VAL A 100 -6.01 -5.32 6.35
C VAL A 100 -6.93 -4.94 7.49
N ARG A 101 -8.14 -5.51 7.57
CA ARG A 101 -9.09 -5.31 8.68
C ARG A 101 -8.45 -5.65 10.03
N GLU A 102 -7.79 -6.80 10.12
CA GLU A 102 -7.09 -7.22 11.33
C GLU A 102 -6.01 -6.22 11.73
N ARG A 103 -5.19 -5.77 10.77
CA ARG A 103 -4.15 -4.77 11.01
C ARG A 103 -4.72 -3.42 11.47
N VAL A 104 -5.75 -2.89 10.80
CA VAL A 104 -6.38 -1.62 11.18
C VAL A 104 -6.96 -1.70 12.60
N ARG A 105 -7.54 -2.84 12.97
CA ARG A 105 -8.05 -3.07 14.32
C ARG A 105 -6.91 -3.02 15.35
N GLU A 106 -5.80 -3.71 15.11
CA GLU A 106 -4.63 -3.71 16.01
C GLU A 106 -4.05 -2.30 16.17
N ASP A 107 -3.88 -1.57 15.05
CA ASP A 107 -3.41 -0.19 15.05
C ASP A 107 -4.37 0.75 15.81
N ALA A 108 -5.69 0.55 15.66
CA ALA A 108 -6.71 1.35 16.34
C ALA A 108 -6.69 1.10 17.85
N GLU A 109 -6.60 -0.16 18.27
CA GLU A 109 -6.44 -0.51 19.69
C GLU A 109 -5.18 0.14 20.28
N ALA A 110 -4.04 0.06 19.58
CA ALA A 110 -2.79 0.68 20.01
C ALA A 110 -2.87 2.21 20.10
N ALA A 111 -3.50 2.88 19.11
CA ALA A 111 -3.68 4.33 19.12
C ALA A 111 -4.57 4.79 20.28
N LEU A 112 -5.67 4.07 20.54
CA LEU A 112 -6.58 4.37 21.64
C LEU A 112 -5.91 4.18 23.01
N ASP A 113 -5.14 3.10 23.18
CA ASP A 113 -4.39 2.83 24.42
C ASP A 113 -3.30 3.86 24.67
N ALA A 114 -2.63 4.34 23.61
CA ALA A 114 -1.64 5.41 23.68
C ALA A 114 -2.26 6.81 23.88
N GLY A 115 -3.56 6.96 23.63
CA GLY A 115 -4.25 8.25 23.60
C GLY A 115 -3.81 9.14 22.45
N ASP A 116 -3.40 8.55 21.32
CA ASP A 116 -2.96 9.24 20.11
C ASP A 116 -4.15 9.62 19.23
N ASP A 117 -4.67 10.83 19.45
CA ASP A 117 -5.88 11.33 18.78
C ASP A 117 -5.67 11.60 17.29
N ASP A 118 -4.47 12.02 16.89
CA ASP A 118 -4.13 12.27 15.48
C ASP A 118 -4.06 10.95 14.70
N ARG A 119 -3.45 9.90 15.30
CA ARG A 119 -3.45 8.57 14.70
C ARG A 119 -4.85 7.96 14.67
N ALA A 120 -5.65 8.15 15.73
CA ALA A 120 -7.03 7.67 15.76
C ALA A 120 -7.90 8.28 14.65
N ALA A 121 -7.77 9.59 14.41
CA ALA A 121 -8.45 10.28 13.31
C ALA A 121 -8.00 9.75 11.94
N THR A 122 -6.70 9.52 11.76
CA THR A 122 -6.18 8.93 10.51
C THR A 122 -6.75 7.53 10.27
N LEU A 123 -6.77 6.68 11.31
CA LEU A 123 -7.30 5.31 11.19
C LEU A 123 -8.81 5.29 10.95
N LEU A 124 -9.54 6.32 11.38
CA LEU A 124 -10.96 6.46 11.09
C LEU A 124 -11.20 6.64 9.58
N ASP A 125 -10.41 7.47 8.92
CA ASP A 125 -10.46 7.63 7.46
C ASP A 125 -10.07 6.32 6.75
N VAL A 126 -8.99 5.67 7.20
CA VAL A 126 -8.55 4.36 6.68
C VAL A 126 -9.66 3.30 6.78
N CYS A 127 -10.48 3.32 7.82
CA CYS A 127 -11.61 2.39 7.92
C CYS A 127 -12.56 2.53 6.71
N TYR A 128 -12.88 3.76 6.31
CA TYR A 128 -13.76 3.99 5.16
C TYR A 128 -13.09 3.58 3.85
N ASP A 129 -11.79 3.86 3.70
CA ASP A 129 -11.03 3.47 2.51
C ASP A 129 -10.98 1.95 2.36
N VAL A 130 -10.76 1.21 3.45
CA VAL A 130 -10.76 -0.26 3.44
C VAL A 130 -12.13 -0.83 3.06
N GLU A 131 -13.22 -0.29 3.62
CA GLU A 131 -14.59 -0.72 3.30
C GLU A 131 -14.97 -0.40 1.84
N ALA A 132 -14.36 0.61 1.22
CA ALA A 132 -14.52 0.91 -0.19
C ALA A 132 -13.66 -0.01 -1.09
N TRP A 133 -12.47 -0.39 -0.62
CA TRP A 133 -11.48 -1.17 -1.36
C TRP A 133 -11.73 -2.68 -1.34
N ALA A 134 -12.28 -3.23 -0.26
CA ALA A 134 -12.53 -4.66 -0.10
C ALA A 134 -13.88 -4.96 0.58
N PRO A 135 -14.46 -6.15 0.37
CA PRO A 135 -15.79 -6.50 0.89
C PRO A 135 -15.76 -6.90 2.38
N VAL A 136 -15.20 -6.04 3.23
CA VAL A 136 -15.12 -6.22 4.68
C VAL A 136 -15.82 -5.06 5.40
N SER A 137 -16.15 -5.26 6.67
CA SER A 137 -16.65 -4.17 7.53
C SER A 137 -15.73 -3.93 8.72
N LEU A 138 -15.55 -2.66 9.04
CA LEU A 138 -14.81 -2.10 10.16
C LEU A 138 -15.74 -1.30 11.09
N GLU A 139 -17.06 -1.50 11.03
CA GLU A 139 -18.05 -0.72 11.78
C GLU A 139 -17.75 -0.63 13.28
N GLU A 140 -17.35 -1.74 13.90
CA GLU A 140 -17.00 -1.78 15.32
C GLU A 140 -15.77 -0.91 15.62
N THR A 141 -14.69 -1.07 14.85
CA THR A 141 -13.45 -0.29 14.96
C THR A 141 -13.72 1.19 14.76
N ARG A 142 -14.46 1.53 13.69
CA ARG A 142 -14.88 2.89 13.35
C ARG A 142 -15.66 3.53 14.48
N THR A 143 -16.62 2.81 15.07
CA THR A 143 -17.40 3.30 16.21
C THR A 143 -16.55 3.54 17.46
N ALA A 144 -15.49 2.75 17.67
CA ALA A 144 -14.55 2.95 18.77
C ALA A 144 -13.69 4.21 18.57
N LEU A 145 -13.18 4.41 17.35
CA LEU A 145 -12.38 5.58 16.97
C LEU A 145 -13.19 6.88 17.01
N ASP A 146 -14.41 6.87 16.45
CA ASP A 146 -15.32 8.04 16.38
C ASP A 146 -15.71 8.58 17.76
N ARG A 147 -15.73 7.73 18.80
CA ARG A 147 -15.99 8.20 20.18
C ARG A 147 -14.84 9.02 20.77
N ARG A 148 -13.67 8.99 20.15
CA ARG A 148 -12.43 9.60 20.67
C ARG A 148 -12.13 10.95 19.99
N VAL A 149 -12.47 11.09 18.71
CA VAL A 149 -12.23 12.26 17.84
C VAL A 149 -13.38 13.26 17.94
#